data_AF-A0A1W1BTM8-F1
#
_entry.id   AF-A0A1W1BTM8-F1
#
_cell.length_a   1.000
_cell.length_b   1.000
_cell.length_c   1.000
_cell.angle_alpha   90.00
_cell.angle_beta   90.00
_cell.angle_gamma   90.00
#
_symmetry.space_group_name_H-M   'P 1'
#
loop_
_entity.id
_entity.type
_entity.pdbx_description
1 polymer ?
#
loop_
_entity_poly.entity_id
_entity_poly.type
_entity_poly.pdbx_seq_one_letter_code
_entity_poly.pdbx_strand_id
1 'polypeptide(L)'
;MKERLKNAAKRTAQNPVLRKSAESIKPNRSIWGVLGVVFFFILPEIVGFVWGAEITAWAHQKNLIDPTETGKKLYWLIGKLFEDGGSWVNLTIGVLLLVWLFWDWKKSKASE
;
A
#
# COMPACT_ATOMS: atom_id res chain seq x y z
N MET A 1 -6.84 28.56 4.80
CA MET A 1 -6.61 27.16 4.33
C MET A 1 -7.32 26.12 5.18
N LYS A 2 -7.20 26.17 6.52
CA LYS A 2 -7.86 25.21 7.45
C LYS A 2 -9.37 25.04 7.24
N GLU A 3 -10.12 26.13 7.08
CA GLU A 3 -11.58 26.05 6.84
C GLU A 3 -11.96 25.40 5.50
N ARG A 4 -11.16 25.64 4.45
CA ARG A 4 -11.36 24.99 3.14
C ARG A 4 -11.12 23.49 3.22
N LEU A 5 -10.06 23.08 3.92
CA LEU A 5 -9.76 21.66 4.17
C LEU A 5 -10.84 20.98 5.02
N LYS A 6 -11.35 21.66 6.05
CA LYS A 6 -12.44 21.17 6.90
C LYS A 6 -13.74 20.98 6.12
N ASN A 7 -14.09 21.95 5.27
CA ASN A 7 -15.27 21.87 4.41
C ASN A 7 -15.13 20.79 3.33
N ALA A 8 -13.94 20.64 2.75
CA ALA A 8 -13.64 19.55 1.82
C ALA A 8 -13.77 18.19 2.51
N ALA A 9 -13.15 18.00 3.68
CA ALA A 9 -13.26 16.77 4.46
C ALA A 9 -14.72 16.44 4.82
N LYS A 10 -15.52 17.44 5.20
CA LYS A 10 -16.94 17.27 5.51
C LYS A 10 -17.73 16.81 4.28
N ARG A 11 -17.50 17.40 3.12
CA ARG A 11 -18.12 16.99 1.85
C ARG A 11 -17.72 15.57 1.45
N THR A 12 -16.45 15.23 1.62
CA THR A 12 -15.92 13.88 1.34
C THR A 12 -16.56 12.84 2.27
N ALA A 13 -16.68 13.13 3.56
CA ALA A 13 -17.29 12.23 4.55
C ALA A 13 -18.81 12.04 4.33
N GLN A 14 -19.48 13.05 3.78
CA GLN A 14 -20.91 13.02 3.47
C GLN A 14 -21.22 12.37 2.10
N ASN A 15 -20.21 12.07 1.29
CA ASN A 15 -20.41 11.44 -0.01
C ASN A 15 -20.68 9.93 0.18
N PRO A 16 -21.89 9.43 -0.17
CA PRO A 16 -22.25 8.03 0.05
C PRO A 16 -21.41 7.05 -0.78
N VAL A 17 -20.92 7.46 -1.96
CA VAL A 17 -20.04 6.62 -2.80
C VAL A 17 -18.70 6.43 -2.11
N LEU A 18 -18.09 7.53 -1.65
CA LEU A 18 -16.80 7.47 -0.96
C LEU A 18 -16.90 6.71 0.36
N ARG A 19 -18.01 6.84 1.08
CA ARG A 19 -18.23 6.08 2.32
C ARG A 19 -18.33 4.58 2.05
N LYS A 20 -19.11 4.16 1.04
CA LYS A 20 -19.21 2.75 0.64
C LYS A 20 -17.87 2.19 0.19
N SER A 21 -17.13 2.94 -0.62
CA SER A 21 -15.78 2.53 -1.05
C SER A 21 -14.81 2.44 0.13
N ALA A 22 -14.87 3.36 1.09
CA ALA A 22 -14.05 3.31 2.29
C ALA A 22 -14.39 2.09 3.16
N GLU A 23 -15.68 1.79 3.33
CA GLU A 23 -16.15 0.60 4.05
C GLU A 23 -15.70 -0.70 3.36
N SER A 24 -15.69 -0.75 2.02
CA SER A 24 -15.27 -1.95 1.28
C SER A 24 -13.78 -2.24 1.33
N ILE A 25 -12.93 -1.20 1.48
CA ILE A 25 -11.48 -1.36 1.60
C ILE A 25 -11.01 -1.53 3.05
N LYS A 26 -11.92 -1.41 4.02
CA LYS A 26 -11.59 -1.48 5.44
C LYS A 26 -11.02 -2.88 5.76
N PRO A 27 -9.83 -2.99 6.35
CA PRO A 27 -9.28 -4.29 6.69
C PRO A 27 -10.07 -4.95 7.84
N ASN A 28 -10.18 -6.27 7.80
CA ASN A 28 -10.84 -7.04 8.87
C ASN A 28 -10.13 -6.86 10.21
N ARG A 29 -10.89 -6.82 11.31
CA ARG A 29 -10.38 -6.77 12.69
C ARG A 29 -9.79 -8.13 13.13
N SER A 30 -8.77 -8.60 12.42
CA SER A 30 -8.08 -9.84 12.72
C SER A 30 -6.59 -9.67 12.51
N ILE A 31 -5.79 -10.59 13.06
CA ILE A 31 -4.34 -10.65 12.82
C ILE A 31 -4.07 -10.72 11.30
N TRP A 32 -4.89 -11.47 10.56
CA TRP A 32 -4.81 -11.55 9.10
C TRP A 32 -5.07 -10.20 8.41
N GLY A 33 -5.97 -9.37 8.93
CA GLY A 33 -6.18 -8.01 8.40
C GLY A 33 -4.96 -7.11 8.60
N VAL A 34 -4.31 -7.18 9.77
CA VAL A 34 -3.06 -6.45 10.04
C VAL A 34 -1.93 -6.95 9.13
N LEU A 35 -1.73 -8.27 9.07
CA LEU A 35 -0.71 -8.87 8.22
C LEU A 35 -0.92 -8.52 6.75
N GLY A 36 -2.16 -8.53 6.26
CA GLY A 36 -2.48 -8.12 4.90
C GLY A 36 -1.99 -6.69 4.60
N VAL A 37 -2.30 -5.73 5.48
CA VAL A 37 -1.83 -4.35 5.28
C VAL A 37 -0.30 -4.28 5.30
N VAL A 38 0.36 -4.97 6.23
CA VAL A 38 1.82 -4.98 6.31
C VAL A 38 2.45 -5.59 5.06
N PHE A 39 2.01 -6.78 4.64
CA PHE A 39 2.61 -7.51 3.52
C PHE A 39 2.35 -6.88 2.15
N PHE A 40 1.20 -6.22 1.95
CA PHE A 40 0.85 -5.67 0.64
C PHE A 40 1.15 -4.18 0.48
N PHE A 41 1.19 -3.39 1.56
CA PHE A 41 1.36 -1.93 1.48
C PHE A 41 2.64 -1.40 2.13
N ILE A 42 3.24 -2.13 3.08
CA ILE A 42 4.37 -1.60 3.86
C ILE A 42 5.66 -2.32 3.48
N LEU A 43 5.64 -3.66 3.50
CA LEU A 43 6.83 -4.46 3.25
C LEU A 43 7.41 -4.24 1.84
N PRO A 44 6.62 -4.21 0.75
CA PRO A 44 7.17 -3.96 -0.59
C PRO A 44 7.82 -2.58 -0.69
N GLU A 45 7.28 -1.59 0.04
CA GLU A 45 7.81 -0.23 0.06
C GLU A 45 9.12 -0.14 0.81
N ILE A 46 9.24 -0.80 1.96
CA ILE A 46 10.52 -0.93 2.67
C ILE A 46 11.55 -1.59 1.75
N VAL A 47 11.15 -2.65 1.05
CA VAL A 47 12.05 -3.33 0.11
C VAL A 47 12.49 -2.39 -1.00
N GLY A 48 11.57 -1.61 -1.58
CA GLY A 48 11.88 -0.64 -2.63
C GLY A 48 12.77 0.50 -2.16
N PHE A 49 12.58 1.02 -0.93
CA PHE A 49 13.42 2.08 -0.39
C PHE A 49 14.85 1.65 -0.10
N VAL A 50 15.04 0.41 0.36
CA VAL A 50 16.34 -0.07 0.82
C VAL A 50 17.13 -0.79 -0.28
N TRP A 51 16.44 -1.57 -1.14
CA TRP A 51 17.07 -2.43 -2.15
C TRP A 51 16.58 -2.18 -3.58
N GLY A 52 15.76 -1.15 -3.82
CA GLY A 52 15.13 -0.93 -5.13
C GLY A 52 16.15 -0.81 -6.27
N ALA A 53 17.27 -0.12 -6.02
CA ALA A 53 18.33 0.06 -7.02
C ALA A 53 19.03 -1.26 -7.35
N GLU A 54 19.38 -2.06 -6.33
CA GLU A 54 20.02 -3.35 -6.46
C GLU A 54 19.11 -4.37 -7.15
N ILE A 55 17.82 -4.40 -6.78
CA ILE A 55 16.81 -5.26 -7.39
C ILE A 55 16.63 -4.88 -8.87
N THR A 56 16.56 -3.59 -9.18
CA THR A 56 16.43 -3.12 -10.57
C THR A 56 17.65 -3.51 -11.41
N ALA A 57 18.86 -3.31 -10.89
CA ALA A 57 20.10 -3.70 -11.57
C ALA A 57 20.18 -5.22 -11.79
N TRP A 58 19.86 -6.01 -10.75
CA TRP A 58 19.81 -7.47 -10.84
C TRP A 58 18.78 -7.95 -11.86
N ALA A 59 17.58 -7.37 -11.85
CA ALA A 59 16.51 -7.71 -12.78
C ALA A 59 16.89 -7.36 -14.22
N HIS A 60 17.53 -6.22 -14.45
CA HIS A 60 18.04 -5.84 -15.77
C HIS A 60 19.06 -6.85 -16.30
N GLN A 61 20.03 -7.28 -15.47
CA GLN A 61 21.00 -8.29 -15.86
C GLN A 61 20.33 -9.64 -16.20
N LYS A 62 19.37 -10.08 -15.37
CA LYS A 62 18.65 -11.34 -15.59
C LYS A 62 17.79 -11.29 -16.85
N ASN A 63 17.16 -10.16 -17.15
CA ASN A 63 16.40 -9.96 -18.37
C ASN A 63 17.25 -10.15 -19.64
N LEU A 64 18.51 -9.72 -19.63
CA LEU A 64 19.39 -9.83 -20.81
C LEU A 64 19.84 -11.27 -21.10
N ILE A 65 19.95 -12.11 -20.07
CA ILE A 65 20.52 -13.46 -20.17
C ILE A 65 19.49 -14.58 -20.13
N ASP A 66 18.23 -14.30 -19.79
CA ASP A 66 17.21 -15.35 -19.69
C ASP A 66 16.91 -15.95 -21.08
N PRO A 67 16.97 -17.28 -21.25
CA PRO A 67 16.75 -17.92 -22.54
C PRO A 67 15.27 -17.95 -22.95
N THR A 68 14.34 -17.64 -22.03
CA THR A 68 12.89 -17.71 -22.26
C THR A 68 12.26 -16.33 -22.28
N GLU A 69 11.32 -16.11 -23.21
CA GLU A 69 10.57 -14.86 -23.27
C GLU A 69 9.72 -14.62 -22.01
N THR A 70 9.25 -15.69 -21.36
CA THR A 70 8.53 -15.60 -20.08
C THR A 70 9.44 -15.09 -18.96
N GLY A 71 10.66 -15.62 -18.84
CA GLY A 71 11.64 -15.17 -17.86
C GLY A 71 12.05 -13.73 -18.09
N LYS A 72 12.31 -13.35 -19.35
CA LYS A 72 12.56 -11.94 -19.71
C LYS A 72 11.43 -11.02 -19.26
N LYS A 73 10.17 -11.34 -19.57
CA LYS A 73 9.01 -10.54 -19.14
C LYS A 73 8.92 -10.41 -17.62
N LEU A 74 9.18 -11.49 -16.88
CA LEU A 74 9.19 -11.47 -15.42
C LEU A 74 10.24 -10.49 -14.89
N TYR A 75 11.49 -10.61 -15.35
CA TYR A 75 12.55 -9.71 -14.88
C TYR A 75 12.35 -8.26 -15.32
N TRP A 76 11.80 -8.04 -16.52
CA TRP A 76 11.42 -6.70 -16.96
C TRP A 76 10.36 -6.09 -16.03
N LEU A 77 9.34 -6.86 -15.64
CA LEU A 77 8.31 -6.43 -14.70
C LEU A 77 8.91 -6.12 -13.33
N ILE A 78 9.79 -6.99 -12.80
CA ILE A 78 10.47 -6.76 -11.53
C ILE A 78 11.28 -5.47 -11.57
N GLY A 79 12.06 -5.25 -12.63
CA GLY A 79 12.82 -4.01 -12.81
C GLY A 79 11.90 -2.79 -12.80
N LYS A 80 10.79 -2.84 -13.54
CA LYS A 80 9.80 -1.75 -13.60
C LYS A 80 9.10 -1.48 -12.26
N LEU A 81 8.87 -2.51 -11.45
CA LEU A 81 8.23 -2.35 -10.14
C LEU A 81 9.11 -1.60 -9.13
N PHE A 82 10.43 -1.69 -9.26
CA PHE A 82 11.38 -1.13 -8.29
C PHE A 82 12.25 0.00 -8.84
N GLU A 83 12.07 0.39 -10.11
CA GLU A 83 12.88 1.40 -10.81
C GLU A 83 12.85 2.75 -10.09
N ASP A 84 11.68 3.15 -9.58
CA ASP A 84 11.48 4.39 -8.83
C ASP A 84 11.71 4.21 -7.31
N GLY A 85 12.13 3.01 -6.87
CA GLY A 85 12.29 2.66 -5.46
C GLY A 85 10.96 2.48 -4.72
N GLY A 86 10.91 2.91 -3.47
CA GLY A 86 9.69 2.84 -2.64
C GLY A 86 8.72 4.01 -2.90
N SER A 87 7.43 3.75 -2.75
CA SER A 87 6.32 4.67 -2.88
C SER A 87 5.86 5.22 -1.52
N TRP A 88 6.15 6.50 -1.28
CA TRP A 88 5.64 7.23 -0.11
C TRP A 88 4.12 7.27 -0.05
N VAL A 89 3.44 7.27 -1.20
CA VAL A 89 1.98 7.26 -1.28
C VAL A 89 1.44 5.92 -0.78
N ASN A 90 1.98 4.80 -1.26
CA ASN A 90 1.51 3.47 -0.85
C ASN A 90 1.81 3.20 0.63
N LEU A 91 3.00 3.60 1.10
CA LEU A 91 3.36 3.53 2.52
C LEU A 91 2.40 4.34 3.39
N THR A 92 2.06 5.57 2.97
CA THR A 92 1.09 6.42 3.69
C THR A 92 -0.29 5.77 3.78
N ILE A 93 -0.77 5.18 2.68
CA ILE A 93 -2.04 4.44 2.66
C ILE A 93 -1.98 3.27 3.64
N GLY A 94 -0.90 2.47 3.63
CA GLY A 94 -0.70 1.36 4.56
C GLY A 94 -0.75 1.80 6.03
N VAL A 95 -0.05 2.89 6.38
CA VAL A 95 -0.07 3.45 7.74
C VAL A 95 -1.48 3.92 8.13
N LEU A 96 -2.19 4.61 7.25
CA LEU A 96 -3.56 5.07 7.51
C LEU A 96 -4.52 3.90 7.76
N LEU A 97 -4.38 2.79 7.01
CA LEU A 97 -5.18 1.58 7.20
C LEU A 97 -4.89 0.92 8.56
N LEU A 98 -3.62 0.84 8.97
CA LEU A 98 -3.26 0.33 10.30
C LEU A 98 -3.78 1.20 11.44
N VAL A 99 -3.65 2.52 11.30
CA VAL A 99 -4.21 3.47 12.27
C VAL A 99 -5.72 3.29 12.35
N TRP A 100 -6.42 3.20 11.22
CA TRP A 100 -7.86 2.98 11.20
C TRP A 100 -8.22 1.68 11.92
N LEU A 101 -7.56 0.56 11.62
CA LEU A 101 -7.81 -0.73 12.26
C LEU A 101 -7.59 -0.66 13.79
N PHE A 102 -6.52 0.01 14.24
CA PHE A 102 -6.24 0.20 15.66
C PHE A 102 -7.36 0.97 16.38
N TRP A 103 -7.79 2.11 15.82
CA TRP A 103 -8.87 2.92 16.40
C TRP A 103 -10.21 2.19 16.41
N ASP A 104 -10.49 1.43 15.36
CA ASP A 104 -11.70 0.66 15.22
C ASP A 104 -11.78 -0.50 16.22
N TRP A 105 -10.65 -1.15 16.50
CA TRP A 105 -10.53 -2.16 17.55
C TRP A 105 -10.65 -1.55 18.96
N LYS A 106 -10.05 -0.37 19.20
CA LYS A 106 -10.22 0.34 20.47
C LYS A 106 -11.68 0.70 20.73
N LYS A 107 -12.41 1.14 19.71
CA LYS A 107 -13.85 1.45 19.83
C LYS A 107 -14.68 0.22 20.17
N SER A 108 -14.41 -0.94 19.57
CA SER A 108 -15.18 -2.16 19.86
C SER A 108 -15.00 -2.64 21.29
N LYS A 109 -13.78 -2.55 21.84
CA LYS A 109 -13.50 -2.90 23.24
C LYS A 109 -14.12 -1.94 24.26
N ALA A 110 -14.41 -0.71 23.87
CA ALA A 110 -15.03 0.29 24.76
C ALA A 110 -16.58 0.19 24.79
N SER A 111 -17.16 -0.61 23.89
CA SER A 111 -18.60 -0.87 23.81
C SER A 111 -19.02 -2.24 24.38
N GLU A 112 -18.05 -3.03 24.85
CA GLU A 112 -18.24 -4.26 25.63
C GLU A 112 -18.16 -3.94 27.12
#